data_AF-A0A9X2XPN1-F1
#
_entry.id   AF-A0A9X2XPN1-F1
#
_cell.length_a   1.000
_cell.length_b   1.000
_cell.length_c   1.000
_cell.angle_alpha   90.00
_cell.angle_beta   90.00
_cell.angle_gamma   90.00
#
_symmetry.space_group_name_H-M   'P 1'
#
loop_
_entity.id
_entity.type
_entity.pdbx_description
1 polymer ?
#
loop_
_entity_poly.entity_id
_entity_poly.type
_entity_poly.pdbx_seq_one_letter_code
_entity_poly.pdbx_strand_id
1 'polypeptide(L)' 'MRKLLIHLGYNERTKGSHHIYFKEGIEEIINLQPMDNKAKAYLVKQVRELIAKYKLEP' A
#
# COMPACT_ATOMS: atom_id res chain seq x y z
N MET A 1 8.08 -0.68 -1.87
CA MET A 1 6.68 -0.37 -1.51
C MET A 1 6.20 -1.15 -0.29
N ARG A 2 6.25 -2.48 -0.29
CA ARG A 2 5.85 -3.31 0.88
C ARG A 2 6.39 -2.82 2.23
N LYS A 3 7.71 -2.59 2.34
CA LYS A 3 8.35 -2.11 3.59
C LYS A 3 7.74 -0.79 4.11
N LEU A 4 7.40 0.15 3.22
CA LEU A 4 6.78 1.42 3.59
C LEU A 4 5.38 1.21 4.15
N LEU A 5 4.55 0.39 3.48
CA LEU A 5 3.18 0.13 3.92
C LEU A 5 3.15 -0.58 5.29
N ILE A 6 4.07 -1.54 5.51
CA ILE A 6 4.23 -2.18 6.81
C ILE A 6 4.65 -1.16 7.88
N HIS A 7 5.58 -0.26 7.57
CA HIS A 7 6.02 0.78 8.51
C HIS A 7 4.88 1.76 8.87
N LEU A 8 4.00 2.09 7.90
CA LEU A 8 2.81 2.90 8.13
C LEU A 8 1.68 2.14 8.86
N GLY A 9 1.91 0.90 9.29
CA GLY A 9 0.96 0.09 10.06
C GLY A 9 -0.14 -0.56 9.23
N TYR A 10 0.05 -0.75 7.91
CA TYR A 10 -0.87 -1.57 7.12
C TYR A 10 -0.63 -3.06 7.37
N ASN A 11 -1.72 -3.80 7.45
CA ASN A 11 -1.74 -5.25 7.41
C ASN A 11 -1.62 -5.75 5.98
N GLU A 12 -0.98 -6.90 5.79
CA GLU A 12 -0.83 -7.55 4.48
C GLU A 12 -1.61 -8.86 4.44
N ARG A 13 -2.37 -9.07 3.35
CA ARG A 13 -2.98 -10.34 2.99
C ARG A 13 -2.53 -10.73 1.60
N THR A 14 -1.93 -11.91 1.46
CA THR A 14 -1.46 -12.41 0.17
C THR A 14 -2.37 -13.52 -0.35
N LYS A 15 -2.75 -13.44 -1.64
CA LYS A 15 -3.46 -14.51 -2.35
C LYS A 15 -2.81 -14.70 -3.72
N GLY A 16 -2.00 -15.75 -3.86
CA GLY A 16 -1.16 -15.96 -5.04
C GLY A 16 -0.13 -14.83 -5.20
N SER A 17 -0.03 -14.25 -6.39
CA SER A 17 0.82 -13.08 -6.64
C SER A 17 0.22 -11.76 -6.17
N HIS A 18 -1.03 -11.72 -5.70
CA HIS A 18 -1.65 -10.46 -5.28
C HIS A 18 -1.39 -10.20 -3.80
N HIS A 19 -0.87 -9.02 -3.49
CA HIS A 19 -0.66 -8.52 -2.14
C HIS A 19 -1.68 -7.42 -1.86
N ILE A 20 -2.55 -7.66 -0.88
CA ILE A 20 -3.57 -6.72 -0.45
C ILE A 20 -3.09 -6.08 0.84
N TYR A 21 -3.06 -4.75 0.90
CA TYR A 21 -2.75 -3.99 2.11
C TYR A 21 -3.97 -3.22 2.58
N PHE A 22 -4.25 -3.32 3.88
CA PHE A 22 -5.38 -2.65 4.52
C PHE A 22 -5.00 -2.21 5.94
N LYS A 23 -5.61 -1.15 6.45
CA LYS A 23 -5.38 -0.65 7.80
C LYS A 23 -6.72 -0.28 8.43
N GLU A 24 -6.90 -0.63 9.70
CA GLU A 24 -8.10 -0.24 10.44
C GLU A 24 -8.19 1.30 10.51
N GLY A 25 -9.37 1.85 10.22
CA GLY A 25 -9.58 3.30 10.10
C GLY A 25 -9.19 3.91 8.74
N ILE A 26 -8.78 3.10 7.76
CA ILE A 26 -8.58 3.51 6.37
C ILE A 26 -9.50 2.67 5.47
N GLU A 27 -10.42 3.32 4.78
CA GLU A 27 -11.39 2.64 3.92
C GLU A 27 -10.74 2.05 2.65
N GLU A 28 -9.66 2.66 2.15
CA GLU A 28 -9.01 2.26 0.92
C GLU A 28 -8.07 1.08 1.11
N ILE A 29 -8.32 0.05 0.31
CA ILE A 29 -7.48 -1.13 0.19
C ILE A 29 -6.50 -0.93 -0.97
N ILE A 30 -5.22 -1.21 -0.73
CA ILE A 30 -4.17 -1.14 -1.76
C ILE A 30 -3.92 -2.56 -2.28
N ASN A 31 -4.15 -2.79 -3.56
CA ASN A 31 -3.80 -4.05 -4.21
C ASN A 31 -2.51 -3.89 -5.02
N LEU A 32 -1.44 -4.57 -4.59
CA LEU A 32 -0.16 -4.62 -5.26
C LEU A 32 0.01 -5.98 -5.94
N GLN A 33 0.16 -5.95 -7.27
CA GLN A 33 0.71 -7.07 -8.02
C GLN A 33 2.21 -6.80 -8.25
N PRO A 34 3.11 -7.73 -7.90
CA PRO A 34 4.51 -7.62 -8.25
C PRO A 34 4.62 -7.72 -9.76
N MET A 35 5.08 -6.65 -10.38
CA MET A 35 5.39 -6.62 -11.80
C MET A 35 6.80 -6.04 -11.91
N ASP A 36 7.75 -6.87 -12.33
CA ASP A 36 9.14 -6.54 -12.66
C ASP A 36 9.83 -5.49 -11.79
N ASN A 37 10.35 -5.88 -10.62
CA ASN A 37 11.34 -5.20 -9.75
C ASN A 37 11.20 -3.68 -9.47
N LYS A 38 10.21 -2.98 -10.02
CA LYS A 38 9.97 -1.54 -9.93
C LYS A 38 8.51 -1.30 -9.62
N ALA A 39 8.23 -0.33 -8.75
CA ALA A 39 6.86 0.10 -8.50
C ALA A 39 6.35 0.88 -9.71
N LYS A 40 5.13 0.57 -10.18
CA LYS A 40 4.47 1.38 -11.20
C LYS A 40 4.19 2.78 -10.65
N ALA A 41 4.42 3.82 -11.44
CA ALA A 41 4.29 5.21 -10.99
C ALA A 41 2.92 5.53 -10.37
N TYR A 42 1.83 4.93 -10.90
CA TYR A 42 0.49 5.13 -10.35
C TYR A 42 0.35 4.61 -8.90
N LEU A 43 1.05 3.53 -8.55
CA LEU A 43 1.00 2.97 -7.18
C LEU A 43 1.67 3.91 -6.19
N VAL A 44 2.76 4.55 -6.61
CA VAL A 44 3.43 5.58 -5.80
C VAL A 44 2.50 6.78 -5.61
N LYS A 45 1.83 7.23 -6.66
CA LYS A 45 0.83 8.32 -6.59
C LYS A 45 -0.31 7.96 -5.63
N GLN A 46 -0.88 6.76 -5.75
CA GLN A 46 -1.97 6.27 -4.91
C GLN A 46 -1.57 6.24 -3.43
N VAL A 47 -0.41 5.66 -3.10
CA VAL A 47 0.05 5.61 -1.70
C VAL A 47 0.33 7.01 -1.15
N ARG A 48 0.88 7.92 -1.97
CA ARG A 48 1.08 9.32 -1.56
C ARG A 48 -0.23 10.02 -1.26
N GLU A 49 -1.26 9.80 -2.07
CA GLU A 49 -2.60 10.37 -1.85
C GLU A 49 -3.23 9.85 -0.56
N LEU A 50 -3.06 8.56 -0.25
CA LEU A 50 -3.52 7.97 1.01
C LEU A 50 -2.78 8.53 2.23
N ILE A 51 -1.46 8.68 2.13
CA ILE A 51 -0.65 9.31 3.20
C ILE A 51 -1.15 10.74 3.47
N ALA A 52 -1.40 11.52 2.42
CA ALA A 52 -1.90 12.89 2.57
C ALA A 52 -3.33 12.94 3.12
N LYS A 53 -4.22 12.06 2.63
CA LYS A 53 -5.63 12.00 3.03
C LYS A 53 -5.79 11.61 4.50
N TYR A 54 -5.04 10.59 4.94
CA TYR A 54 -5.16 10.03 6.29
C TYR A 54 -4.10 10.55 7.26
N LYS A 55 -3.27 11.52 6.84
CA LYS A 55 -2.14 12.06 7.62
C LYS A 55 -1.30 10.93 8.25
N LEU A 56 -0.91 9.98 7.41
CA LEU A 56 -0.15 8.82 7.85
C LEU A 56 1.29 9.24 8.08
N GLU A 57 1.59 9.59 9.31
CA GLU A 57 2.95 9.84 9.77
C GLU A 57 3.61 8.51 10.17
N PRO A 58 4.90 8.33 9.86
CA PRO A 58 5.68 7.18 10.33
C PRO A 58 5.92 7.21 11.85
#